data_AF-A0A960K4Q9-F1
#
_entry.id   AF-A0A960K4Q9-F1
#
_cell.length_a   1.000
_cell.length_b   1.000
_cell.length_c   1.000
_cell.angle_alpha   90.00
_cell.angle_beta   90.00
_cell.angle_gamma   90.00
#
_symmetry.space_group_name_H-M   'P 1'
#
loop_
_entity.id
_entity.type
_entity.pdbx_description
1 polymer ?
#
loop_
_entity_poly.entity_id
_entity_poly.type
_entity_poly.pdbx_seq_one_letter_code
_entity_poly.pdbx_strand_id
1 'polypeptide(L)'
;GGTLAYEALLSLKGLLYPMKSNIPSLGVEPVDGTGRLTGHGILDLGADEFTVGRLHPMIDPDLRLRRLRQEAEDEEVDSILLDVVLGDGAHHDPAGALAPAIREAVARGVSVTALLVGTDEDPQDLNAQREVLVQAGATVFSDLPTALGSLFNRLVMLSSGPHPLPDTDPQAPTVALEALASPLAAINVGLELFHDSLRDQGASCLHVDWKPPAGGDERLLSVLARLKAASG
;
A
#
# COMPACT_ATOMS: atom_id res chain seq x y z
N GLY A 1 -9.97 0.18 10.05
CA GLY A 1 -9.33 0.82 11.20
C GLY A 1 -8.80 2.18 10.77
N GLY A 2 -9.03 3.23 11.57
CA GLY A 2 -8.83 4.60 11.13
C GLY A 2 -7.41 4.95 10.68
N THR A 3 -6.38 4.52 11.41
CA THR A 3 -4.98 4.75 11.03
C THR A 3 -4.64 4.10 9.69
N LEU A 4 -5.03 2.84 9.48
CA LEU A 4 -4.80 2.12 8.22
C LEU A 4 -5.53 2.79 7.05
N ALA A 5 -6.75 3.26 7.27
CA ALA A 5 -7.52 4.01 6.26
C ALA A 5 -6.83 5.35 5.93
N TYR A 6 -6.31 6.06 6.93
CA TYR A 6 -5.57 7.31 6.72
C TYR A 6 -4.27 7.08 5.94
N GLU A 7 -3.48 6.06 6.28
CA GLU A 7 -2.24 5.73 5.56
C GLU A 7 -2.50 5.30 4.12
N ALA A 8 -3.55 4.50 3.89
CA ALA A 8 -3.99 4.13 2.56
C ALA A 8 -4.42 5.36 1.75
N LEU A 9 -5.15 6.29 2.36
CA LEU A 9 -5.56 7.54 1.73
C LEU A 9 -4.36 8.40 1.34
N LEU A 10 -3.39 8.59 2.24
CA LEU A 10 -2.18 9.37 1.95
C LEU A 10 -1.36 8.77 0.80
N SER A 11 -1.30 7.45 0.72
CA SER A 11 -0.58 6.73 -0.34
C SER A 11 -1.31 6.83 -1.69
N LEU A 12 -2.63 6.61 -1.69
CA LEU A 12 -3.41 6.54 -2.93
C LEU A 12 -3.77 7.91 -3.50
N LYS A 13 -3.92 8.96 -2.69
CA LYS A 13 -4.29 10.30 -3.20
C LYS A 13 -3.21 10.94 -4.09
N GLY A 14 -1.97 10.44 -4.03
CA GLY A 14 -0.90 10.85 -4.95
C GLY A 14 -0.94 10.15 -6.31
N LEU A 15 -1.70 9.06 -6.42
CA LEU A 15 -1.75 8.19 -7.59
C LEU A 15 -3.11 8.21 -8.30
N LEU A 16 -4.19 8.37 -7.54
CA LEU A 16 -5.56 8.27 -8.02
C LEU A 16 -6.27 9.61 -7.82
N TYR A 17 -6.89 10.11 -8.90
CA TYR A 17 -7.65 11.35 -8.90
C TYR A 17 -8.88 11.24 -9.82
N PRO A 18 -10.06 11.74 -9.40
CA PRO A 18 -10.36 12.31 -8.09
C PRO A 18 -10.43 11.23 -6.98
N MET A 19 -10.07 11.61 -5.75
CA MET A 19 -10.12 10.77 -4.55
C MET A 19 -11.15 11.32 -3.56
N LYS A 20 -11.94 10.43 -2.96
CA LYS A 20 -12.98 10.78 -1.98
C LYS A 20 -12.73 10.13 -0.63
N SER A 21 -13.03 10.83 0.46
CA SER A 21 -12.93 10.23 1.80
C SER A 21 -13.75 11.00 2.83
N ASN A 22 -14.17 10.31 3.89
CA ASN A 22 -14.66 10.94 5.11
C ASN A 22 -13.52 11.40 6.03
N ILE A 23 -12.27 10.98 5.74
CA ILE A 23 -11.10 11.43 6.48
C ILE A 23 -10.62 12.78 5.93
N PRO A 24 -10.52 13.84 6.76
CA PRO A 24 -10.08 15.15 6.29
C PRO A 24 -8.64 15.11 5.73
N SER A 25 -8.47 15.46 4.45
CA SER A 25 -7.16 15.48 3.79
C SER A 25 -7.13 16.48 2.63
N LEU A 26 -6.02 17.23 2.50
CA LEU A 26 -5.85 18.18 1.40
C LEU A 26 -5.82 17.43 0.05
N GLY A 27 -6.60 17.93 -0.91
CA GLY A 27 -6.71 17.38 -2.27
C GLY A 27 -7.69 16.21 -2.40
N VAL A 28 -8.46 15.91 -1.35
CA VAL A 28 -9.45 14.82 -1.31
C VAL A 28 -10.85 15.43 -1.18
N GLU A 29 -11.80 14.97 -1.99
CA GLU A 29 -13.19 15.40 -1.92
C GLU A 29 -13.86 14.80 -0.67
N PRO A 30 -14.46 15.63 0.21
CA PRO A 30 -15.12 15.13 1.40
C PRO A 30 -16.41 14.42 1.05
N VAL A 31 -16.65 13.27 1.67
CA VAL A 31 -17.92 12.54 1.57
C VAL A 31 -18.41 12.14 2.96
N ASP A 32 -19.72 12.08 3.14
CA ASP A 32 -20.34 11.55 4.37
C ASP A 32 -20.26 10.01 4.46
N GLY A 33 -19.87 9.36 3.36
CA GLY A 33 -19.75 7.91 3.23
C GLY A 33 -21.04 7.13 3.46
N THR A 34 -22.21 7.78 3.53
CA THR A 34 -23.53 7.13 3.63
C THR A 34 -24.11 6.77 2.27
N GLY A 35 -23.74 7.52 1.23
CA GLY A 35 -24.15 7.28 -0.15
C GLY A 35 -23.20 6.37 -0.94
N ARG A 36 -23.56 6.18 -2.21
CA ARG A 36 -22.70 5.52 -3.21
C ARG A 36 -21.46 6.38 -3.45
N LEU A 37 -20.28 5.77 -3.45
CA LEU A 37 -19.05 6.45 -3.88
C LEU A 37 -19.04 6.52 -5.40
N THR A 38 -18.49 7.61 -5.94
CA THR A 38 -18.21 7.72 -7.38
C THR A 38 -16.72 7.93 -7.57
N GLY A 39 -16.11 7.21 -8.51
CA GLY A 39 -14.65 7.20 -8.67
C GLY A 39 -13.94 6.48 -7.52
N HIS A 40 -12.75 6.96 -7.16
CA HIS A 40 -11.92 6.33 -6.12
C HIS A 40 -12.27 6.87 -4.73
N GLY A 41 -12.39 5.98 -3.75
CA GLY A 41 -12.66 6.38 -2.37
C GLY A 41 -12.03 5.49 -1.31
N ILE A 42 -11.69 6.10 -0.18
CA ILE A 42 -11.25 5.42 1.04
C ILE A 42 -12.13 5.89 2.19
N LEU A 43 -12.67 4.96 2.96
CA LEU A 43 -13.54 5.28 4.09
C LEU A 43 -13.00 4.70 5.39
N ASP A 44 -12.94 5.54 6.42
CA ASP A 44 -12.82 5.08 7.79
C ASP A 44 -14.21 4.82 8.37
N LEU A 45 -14.66 3.56 8.32
CA LEU A 45 -15.93 3.14 8.91
C LEU A 45 -15.91 3.21 10.44
N GLY A 46 -14.74 3.35 11.07
CA GLY A 46 -14.59 3.51 12.51
C GLY A 46 -14.84 4.94 13.01
N ALA A 47 -14.98 5.91 12.11
CA ALA A 47 -15.21 7.30 12.45
C ALA A 47 -16.54 7.50 13.22
N ASP A 48 -16.60 8.58 14.00
CA ASP A 48 -17.72 8.90 14.89
C ASP A 48 -19.06 8.91 14.14
N GLU A 49 -19.12 9.42 12.90
CA GLU A 49 -20.37 9.46 12.12
C GLU A 49 -20.98 8.08 11.85
N PHE A 50 -20.18 7.01 11.88
CA PHE A 50 -20.62 5.65 11.61
C PHE A 50 -20.93 4.84 12.87
N THR A 51 -20.46 5.31 14.03
CA THR A 51 -20.52 4.58 15.31
C THR A 51 -21.53 5.15 16.31
N VAL A 52 -22.24 6.23 15.96
CA VAL A 52 -23.35 6.74 16.78
C VAL A 52 -24.44 5.67 16.97
N GLY A 53 -24.59 5.19 18.21
CA GLY A 53 -25.59 4.18 18.58
C GLY A 53 -25.29 2.78 18.04
N ARG A 54 -24.07 2.50 17.61
CA ARG A 54 -23.62 1.21 17.06
C ARG A 54 -22.29 0.79 17.67
N LEU A 55 -22.00 -0.50 17.64
CA LEU A 55 -20.68 -1.01 17.97
C LEU A 55 -19.67 -0.59 16.90
N HIS A 56 -18.41 -0.41 17.31
CA HIS A 56 -17.33 -0.09 16.38
C HIS A 56 -17.16 -1.24 15.35
N PRO A 57 -16.85 -0.97 14.07
CA PRO A 57 -16.82 -2.01 13.03
C PRO A 57 -15.75 -3.10 13.19
N MET A 58 -14.81 -2.90 14.12
CA MET A 58 -13.87 -3.95 14.53
C MET A 58 -14.53 -5.01 15.42
N ILE A 59 -15.53 -4.61 16.23
CA ILE A 59 -16.27 -5.50 17.14
C ILE A 59 -17.43 -6.14 16.39
N ASP A 60 -18.18 -5.34 15.62
CA ASP A 60 -19.40 -5.75 14.92
C ASP A 60 -19.22 -5.54 13.39
N PRO A 61 -19.25 -6.61 12.58
CA PRO A 61 -18.93 -6.52 11.16
C PRO A 61 -20.09 -5.99 10.30
N ASP A 62 -21.28 -5.73 10.87
CA ASP A 62 -22.49 -5.46 10.08
C ASP A 62 -22.33 -4.28 9.12
N LEU A 63 -21.72 -3.18 9.59
CA LEU A 63 -21.51 -2.01 8.74
C LEU A 63 -20.55 -2.33 7.59
N ARG A 64 -19.49 -3.10 7.88
CA ARG A 64 -18.49 -3.52 6.88
C ARG A 64 -19.12 -4.43 5.84
N LEU A 65 -19.97 -5.36 6.27
CA LEU A 65 -20.68 -6.29 5.39
C LEU A 65 -21.67 -5.58 4.48
N ARG A 66 -22.46 -4.64 5.02
CA ARG A 66 -23.35 -3.82 4.19
C ARG A 66 -22.57 -3.02 3.17
N ARG A 67 -21.45 -2.41 3.60
CA ARG A 67 -20.63 -1.61 2.70
C ARG A 67 -19.98 -2.44 1.60
N LEU A 68 -19.38 -3.58 1.94
CA LEU A 68 -18.77 -4.50 0.98
C LEU A 68 -19.77 -4.93 -0.09
N ARG A 69 -21.00 -5.29 0.31
CA ARG A 69 -22.06 -5.66 -0.66
C ARG A 69 -22.49 -4.49 -1.53
N GLN A 70 -22.70 -3.32 -0.93
CA GLN A 70 -23.10 -2.12 -1.67
C GLN A 70 -22.09 -1.77 -2.77
N GLU A 71 -20.78 -1.78 -2.45
CA GLU A 71 -19.75 -1.49 -3.45
C GLU A 71 -19.61 -2.63 -4.46
N ALA A 72 -19.76 -3.89 -4.04
CA ALA A 72 -19.69 -5.03 -4.95
C ALA A 72 -20.89 -5.14 -5.92
N GLU A 73 -22.01 -4.48 -5.62
CA GLU A 73 -23.17 -4.41 -6.51
C GLU A 73 -23.02 -3.35 -7.60
N ASP A 74 -22.07 -2.42 -7.46
CA ASP A 74 -21.80 -1.39 -8.45
C ASP A 74 -20.90 -1.94 -9.57
N GLU A 75 -21.41 -1.91 -10.81
CA GLU A 75 -20.68 -2.41 -11.99
C GLU A 75 -19.44 -1.55 -12.33
N GLU A 76 -19.33 -0.34 -11.78
CA GLU A 76 -18.14 0.51 -11.95
C GLU A 76 -17.00 0.13 -10.99
N VAL A 77 -17.26 -0.70 -9.97
CA VAL A 77 -16.26 -1.09 -8.96
C VAL A 77 -15.47 -2.31 -9.44
N ASP A 78 -14.20 -2.08 -9.81
CA ASP A 78 -13.27 -3.16 -10.16
C ASP A 78 -12.61 -3.80 -8.92
N SER A 79 -12.28 -3.00 -7.91
CA SER A 79 -11.42 -3.41 -6.80
C SER A 79 -11.90 -2.88 -5.45
N ILE A 80 -11.82 -3.73 -4.42
CA ILE A 80 -12.13 -3.38 -3.02
C ILE A 80 -10.94 -3.73 -2.13
N LEU A 81 -10.47 -2.74 -1.37
CA LEU A 81 -9.47 -2.90 -0.32
C LEU A 81 -10.16 -2.89 1.05
N LEU A 82 -9.88 -3.88 1.89
CA LEU A 82 -10.35 -3.92 3.28
C LEU A 82 -9.22 -4.33 4.24
N ASP A 83 -9.30 -3.90 5.49
CA ASP A 83 -8.38 -4.29 6.56
C ASP A 83 -9.03 -5.25 7.56
N VAL A 84 -8.42 -6.38 7.86
CA VAL A 84 -8.89 -7.31 8.89
C VAL A 84 -7.93 -7.21 10.06
N VAL A 85 -8.38 -6.54 11.13
CA VAL A 85 -7.57 -6.32 12.34
C VAL A 85 -8.00 -7.32 13.41
N LEU A 86 -7.05 -8.08 13.92
CA LEU A 86 -7.23 -9.08 14.98
C LEU A 86 -6.88 -8.50 16.37
N GLY A 87 -6.99 -9.35 17.39
CA GLY A 87 -6.63 -9.04 18.76
C GLY A 87 -7.83 -8.82 19.69
N ASP A 88 -7.50 -8.48 20.93
CA ASP A 88 -8.51 -8.29 21.98
C ASP A 88 -9.46 -7.14 21.64
N GLY A 89 -10.76 -7.40 21.81
CA GLY A 89 -11.81 -6.44 21.48
C GLY A 89 -12.14 -6.35 20.00
N ALA A 90 -11.55 -7.16 19.11
CA ALA A 90 -12.07 -7.38 17.78
C ALA A 90 -13.15 -8.48 17.78
N HIS A 91 -13.86 -8.61 16.66
CA HIS A 91 -14.78 -9.73 16.43
C HIS A 91 -14.04 -11.07 16.64
N HIS A 92 -14.75 -12.09 17.13
CA HIS A 92 -14.17 -13.41 17.45
C HIS A 92 -13.73 -14.19 16.20
N ASP A 93 -14.39 -13.95 15.07
CA ASP A 93 -14.07 -14.55 13.77
C ASP A 93 -14.35 -13.55 12.64
N PRO A 94 -13.48 -12.53 12.43
CA PRO A 94 -13.73 -11.48 11.45
C PRO A 94 -13.67 -11.99 10.01
N ALA A 95 -12.75 -12.92 9.69
CA ALA A 95 -12.64 -13.51 8.36
C ALA A 95 -13.86 -14.36 8.03
N GLY A 96 -14.33 -15.21 8.95
CA GLY A 96 -15.53 -16.01 8.75
C GLY A 96 -16.77 -15.16 8.51
N ALA A 97 -16.90 -14.04 9.23
CA ALA A 97 -17.99 -13.09 9.03
C ALA A 97 -17.94 -12.43 7.63
N LEU A 98 -16.76 -12.03 7.15
CA LEU A 98 -16.57 -11.35 5.86
C LEU A 98 -16.62 -12.30 4.65
N ALA A 99 -16.21 -13.56 4.82
CA ALA A 99 -16.00 -14.51 3.73
C ALA A 99 -17.21 -14.69 2.78
N PRO A 100 -18.48 -14.76 3.24
CA PRO A 100 -19.63 -14.84 2.34
C PRO A 100 -19.73 -13.62 1.40
N ALA A 101 -19.58 -12.41 1.93
CA ALA A 101 -19.66 -11.19 1.14
C ALA A 101 -18.46 -11.01 0.19
N ILE A 102 -17.27 -11.49 0.59
CA ILE A 102 -16.09 -11.54 -0.29
C ILE A 102 -16.36 -12.48 -1.47
N ARG A 103 -16.90 -13.68 -1.24
CA ARG A 103 -17.26 -14.62 -2.32
C ARG A 103 -18.28 -14.02 -3.29
N GLU A 104 -19.29 -13.33 -2.76
CA GLU A 104 -20.29 -12.63 -3.57
C GLU A 104 -19.63 -11.56 -4.46
N ALA A 105 -18.72 -10.76 -3.92
CA ALA A 105 -17.99 -9.74 -4.68
C ALA A 105 -17.09 -10.35 -5.76
N VAL A 106 -16.31 -11.38 -5.42
CA VAL A 106 -15.42 -12.07 -6.35
C VAL A 106 -16.21 -12.75 -7.47
N ALA A 107 -17.37 -13.35 -7.18
CA ALA A 107 -18.24 -13.96 -8.19
C ALA A 107 -18.79 -12.94 -9.20
N ARG A 108 -18.86 -11.66 -8.83
CA ARG A 108 -19.23 -10.55 -9.73
C ARG A 108 -18.05 -9.99 -10.53
N GLY A 109 -16.84 -10.48 -10.29
CA GLY A 109 -15.62 -10.03 -10.96
C GLY A 109 -14.85 -8.95 -10.20
N VAL A 110 -15.28 -8.59 -8.99
CA VAL A 110 -14.60 -7.60 -8.15
C VAL A 110 -13.35 -8.21 -7.52
N SER A 111 -12.20 -7.55 -7.69
CA SER A 111 -10.95 -7.95 -7.04
C SER A 111 -10.93 -7.49 -5.59
N VAL A 112 -10.87 -8.45 -4.66
CA VAL A 112 -10.85 -8.14 -3.22
C VAL A 112 -9.44 -8.31 -2.66
N THR A 113 -8.90 -7.24 -2.09
CA THR A 113 -7.61 -7.24 -1.38
C THR A 113 -7.86 -7.04 0.11
N ALA A 114 -7.33 -7.94 0.93
CA ALA A 114 -7.45 -7.88 2.39
C ALA A 114 -6.07 -7.65 3.05
N LEU A 115 -5.95 -6.58 3.83
CA LEU A 115 -4.81 -6.33 4.71
C LEU A 115 -5.09 -6.97 6.07
N LEU A 116 -4.49 -8.12 6.36
CA LEU A 116 -4.64 -8.84 7.63
C LEU A 116 -3.58 -8.36 8.63
N VAL A 117 -4.01 -7.75 9.73
CA VAL A 117 -3.16 -7.18 10.78
C VAL A 117 -3.44 -7.90 12.09
N GLY A 118 -2.41 -8.52 12.66
CA GLY A 118 -2.49 -9.28 13.90
C GLY A 118 -1.22 -10.09 14.12
N THR A 119 -1.17 -10.84 15.20
CA THR A 119 -0.07 -11.75 15.57
C THR A 119 -0.56 -13.19 15.68
N ASP A 120 0.37 -14.13 15.76
CA ASP A 120 0.12 -15.54 16.06
C ASP A 120 -0.38 -15.78 17.50
N GLU A 121 -0.26 -14.78 18.38
CA GLU A 121 -0.78 -14.82 19.75
C GLU A 121 -2.23 -14.33 19.87
N ASP A 122 -2.80 -13.75 18.81
CA ASP A 122 -4.16 -13.21 18.84
C ASP A 122 -5.22 -14.32 18.98
N PRO A 123 -6.33 -14.09 19.71
CA PRO A 123 -7.36 -15.10 19.98
C PRO A 123 -8.02 -15.71 18.73
N GLN A 124 -7.99 -15.02 17.60
CA GLN A 124 -8.67 -15.41 16.36
C GLN A 124 -7.88 -16.40 15.49
N ASP A 125 -6.61 -16.68 15.84
CA ASP A 125 -5.64 -17.43 15.02
C ASP A 125 -5.37 -16.78 13.66
N LEU A 126 -4.25 -16.07 13.54
CA LEU A 126 -3.85 -15.36 12.33
C LEU A 126 -3.84 -16.24 11.06
N ASN A 127 -3.38 -17.49 11.18
CA ASN A 127 -3.27 -18.38 10.03
C ASN A 127 -4.64 -18.89 9.60
N ALA A 128 -5.49 -19.26 10.57
CA ALA A 128 -6.87 -19.66 10.28
C ALA A 128 -7.65 -18.51 9.59
N GLN A 129 -7.51 -17.28 10.10
CA GLN A 129 -8.15 -16.09 9.49
C GLN A 129 -7.65 -15.85 8.06
N ARG A 130 -6.34 -15.99 7.82
CA ARG A 130 -5.74 -15.88 6.47
C ARG A 130 -6.32 -16.92 5.53
N GLU A 131 -6.38 -18.19 5.93
CA GLU A 131 -6.89 -19.28 5.10
C GLU A 131 -8.34 -19.03 4.69
N VAL A 132 -9.19 -18.60 5.62
CA VAL A 132 -10.60 -18.28 5.34
C VAL A 132 -10.73 -17.17 4.30
N LEU A 133 -9.93 -16.10 4.40
CA LEU A 133 -9.94 -15.00 3.44
C LEU A 133 -9.47 -15.45 2.05
N VAL A 134 -8.40 -16.23 1.97
CA VAL A 134 -7.87 -16.78 0.70
C VAL A 134 -8.89 -17.71 0.06
N GLN A 135 -9.51 -18.60 0.83
CA GLN A 135 -10.56 -19.50 0.35
C GLN A 135 -11.81 -18.73 -0.13
N ALA A 136 -12.08 -17.56 0.43
CA ALA A 136 -13.15 -16.68 -0.05
C ALA A 136 -12.81 -15.99 -1.38
N GLY A 137 -11.55 -16.03 -1.84
CA GLY A 137 -11.08 -15.42 -3.07
C GLY A 137 -10.38 -14.07 -2.89
N ALA A 138 -10.13 -13.62 -1.65
CA ALA A 138 -9.38 -12.40 -1.41
C ALA A 138 -7.87 -12.63 -1.57
N THR A 139 -7.16 -11.62 -2.08
CA THR A 139 -5.69 -11.57 -2.02
C THR A 139 -5.28 -10.96 -0.67
N VAL A 140 -4.53 -11.72 0.14
CA VAL A 140 -4.23 -11.34 1.53
C VAL A 140 -2.78 -10.88 1.69
N PHE A 141 -2.61 -9.71 2.29
CA PHE A 141 -1.30 -9.13 2.63
C PHE A 141 -1.21 -8.87 4.13
N SER A 142 0.02 -8.85 4.65
CA SER A 142 0.32 -8.55 6.06
C SER A 142 0.84 -7.12 6.28
N ASP A 143 1.10 -6.38 5.20
CA ASP A 143 1.59 -5.00 5.24
C ASP A 143 0.93 -4.15 4.16
N LEU A 144 0.69 -2.88 4.50
CA LEU A 144 -0.02 -1.94 3.64
C LEU A 144 0.75 -1.62 2.34
N PRO A 145 2.08 -1.36 2.34
CA PRO A 145 2.80 -1.04 1.12
C PRO A 145 2.68 -2.11 0.03
N THR A 146 2.80 -3.39 0.41
CA THR A 146 2.69 -4.51 -0.54
C THR A 146 1.25 -4.64 -1.05
N ALA A 147 0.25 -4.48 -0.18
CA ALA A 147 -1.16 -4.50 -0.58
C ALA A 147 -1.49 -3.40 -1.60
N LEU A 148 -1.02 -2.17 -1.36
CA LEU A 148 -1.22 -1.04 -2.26
C LEU A 148 -0.45 -1.20 -3.57
N GLY A 149 0.76 -1.76 -3.53
CA GLY A 149 1.54 -2.09 -4.74
C GLY A 149 0.81 -3.09 -5.64
N SER A 150 0.19 -4.12 -5.06
CA SER A 150 -0.65 -5.07 -5.81
C SER A 150 -1.87 -4.41 -6.44
N LEU A 151 -2.57 -3.55 -5.69
CA LEU A 151 -3.72 -2.79 -6.20
C LEU A 151 -3.30 -1.88 -7.36
N PHE A 152 -2.19 -1.16 -7.20
CA PHE A 152 -1.65 -0.28 -8.24
C PHE A 152 -1.31 -1.05 -9.51
N ASN A 153 -0.61 -2.18 -9.41
CA ASN A 153 -0.29 -3.03 -10.55
C ASN A 153 -1.55 -3.47 -11.30
N ARG A 154 -2.62 -3.82 -10.58
CA ARG A 154 -3.91 -4.14 -11.19
C ARG A 154 -4.51 -2.95 -11.94
N LEU A 155 -4.54 -1.77 -11.32
CA LEU A 155 -5.07 -0.56 -11.95
C LEU A 155 -4.29 -0.17 -13.21
N VAL A 156 -2.97 -0.33 -13.21
CA VAL A 156 -2.13 -0.13 -14.40
C VAL A 156 -2.50 -1.12 -15.51
N MET A 157 -2.70 -2.40 -15.17
CA MET A 157 -3.11 -3.43 -16.14
C MET A 157 -4.49 -3.19 -16.76
N LEU A 158 -5.39 -2.50 -16.05
CA LEU A 158 -6.74 -2.17 -16.52
C LEU A 158 -6.79 -0.89 -17.35
N SER A 159 -6.07 0.14 -16.93
CA SER A 159 -6.05 1.45 -17.59
C SER A 159 -5.19 1.45 -18.85
N SER A 160 -4.17 0.62 -18.86
CA SER A 160 -3.34 0.32 -20.01
C SER A 160 -3.67 -1.11 -20.38
N GLY A 161 -4.63 -1.34 -21.29
CA GLY A 161 -4.91 -2.70 -21.78
C GLY A 161 -3.57 -3.39 -22.09
N PRO A 162 -3.43 -4.68 -21.71
CA PRO A 162 -2.22 -5.20 -21.05
C PRO A 162 -0.98 -4.37 -21.34
N HIS A 163 -0.60 -3.47 -20.44
CA HIS A 163 0.75 -2.94 -20.47
C HIS A 163 1.64 -4.15 -20.22
N PRO A 164 2.55 -4.51 -21.15
CA PRO A 164 3.57 -5.46 -20.78
C PRO A 164 4.21 -4.91 -19.51
N LEU A 165 4.33 -5.73 -18.46
CA LEU A 165 5.48 -5.61 -17.57
C LEU A 165 6.65 -5.24 -18.50
N PRO A 166 7.37 -4.12 -18.26
CA PRO A 166 8.26 -3.49 -19.26
C PRO A 166 8.91 -4.60 -20.06
N ASP A 167 8.49 -4.76 -21.33
CA ASP A 167 8.47 -6.05 -22.02
C ASP A 167 9.45 -7.03 -21.37
N THR A 168 8.98 -8.10 -20.73
CA THR A 168 9.78 -9.33 -20.83
C THR A 168 9.74 -9.67 -22.30
N ASP A 169 10.54 -8.96 -23.10
CA ASP A 169 10.84 -9.31 -24.46
C ASP A 169 11.20 -10.80 -24.35
N PRO A 170 10.53 -11.70 -25.09
CA PRO A 170 10.92 -13.11 -25.10
C PRO A 170 12.39 -13.28 -25.54
N GLN A 171 12.97 -12.24 -26.16
CA GLN A 171 14.38 -12.05 -26.45
C GLN A 171 15.10 -11.05 -25.53
N ALA A 172 14.44 -10.41 -24.56
CA ALA A 172 15.14 -9.69 -23.51
C ALA A 172 16.07 -10.71 -22.89
N PRO A 173 17.36 -10.36 -22.73
CA PRO A 173 18.29 -11.28 -22.12
C PRO A 173 17.70 -11.65 -20.77
N THR A 174 17.29 -12.91 -20.64
CA THR A 174 16.88 -13.46 -19.35
C THR A 174 18.03 -13.16 -18.41
N VAL A 175 17.77 -12.45 -17.31
CA VAL A 175 18.82 -12.14 -16.36
C VAL A 175 19.25 -13.48 -15.78
N ALA A 176 20.35 -14.02 -16.28
CA ALA A 176 20.96 -15.22 -15.76
C ALA A 176 21.36 -14.91 -14.32
N LEU A 177 20.59 -15.40 -13.36
CA LEU A 177 20.88 -15.20 -11.94
C LEU A 177 22.21 -15.88 -11.58
N GLU A 178 22.65 -16.84 -12.39
CA GLU A 178 23.99 -17.43 -12.33
C GLU A 178 25.10 -16.40 -12.57
N ALA A 179 24.84 -15.33 -13.32
CA ALA A 179 25.78 -14.23 -13.50
C ALA A 179 26.06 -13.49 -12.18
N LEU A 180 25.08 -13.47 -11.25
CA LEU A 180 25.25 -12.92 -9.90
C LEU A 180 26.07 -13.83 -8.97
N ALA A 181 26.23 -15.11 -9.34
CA ALA A 181 27.08 -16.07 -8.62
C ALA A 181 28.55 -16.00 -9.07
N SER A 182 28.84 -15.31 -10.19
CA SER A 182 30.21 -15.05 -10.62
C SER A 182 30.83 -13.88 -9.85
N PRO A 183 32.18 -13.77 -9.76
CA PRO A 183 32.82 -12.65 -9.08
C PRO A 183 32.38 -11.29 -9.66
N LEU A 184 31.71 -10.48 -8.85
CA LEU A 184 31.19 -9.18 -9.25
C LEU A 184 32.23 -8.07 -9.04
N ALA A 185 32.17 -7.04 -9.87
CA ALA A 185 32.88 -5.79 -9.67
C ALA A 185 31.88 -4.65 -9.44
N ALA A 186 32.20 -3.75 -8.52
CA ALA A 186 31.33 -2.64 -8.12
C ALA A 186 31.83 -1.30 -8.67
N ILE A 187 30.89 -0.42 -9.04
CA ILE A 187 31.15 1.01 -9.24
C ILE A 187 30.48 1.74 -8.08
N ASN A 188 31.25 2.23 -7.12
CA ASN A 188 30.72 2.94 -5.96
C ASN A 188 30.50 4.42 -6.29
N VAL A 189 29.27 4.89 -6.11
CA VAL A 189 28.89 6.30 -6.27
C VAL A 189 28.32 6.80 -4.96
N GLY A 190 28.88 7.87 -4.38
CA GLY A 190 28.44 8.40 -3.09
C GLY A 190 29.51 8.29 -1.99
N LEU A 191 29.16 7.72 -0.85
CA LEU A 191 30.07 7.67 0.31
C LEU A 191 31.27 6.75 0.04
N GLU A 192 32.47 7.27 0.29
CA GLU A 192 33.74 6.55 0.09
C GLU A 192 33.87 5.32 1.01
N LEU A 193 33.25 5.36 2.21
CA LEU A 193 33.24 4.25 3.16
C LEU A 193 32.73 2.92 2.55
N PHE A 194 31.79 2.98 1.61
CA PHE A 194 31.29 1.78 0.94
C PHE A 194 32.29 1.19 -0.06
N HIS A 195 33.07 2.04 -0.74
CA HIS A 195 34.18 1.59 -1.57
C HIS A 195 35.23 0.87 -0.73
N ASP A 196 35.62 1.45 0.40
CA ASP A 196 36.65 0.87 1.27
C ASP A 196 36.19 -0.46 1.86
N SER A 197 34.94 -0.52 2.32
CA SER A 197 34.33 -1.76 2.83
C SER A 197 34.32 -2.87 1.78
N LEU A 198 34.07 -2.55 0.51
CA LEU A 198 34.09 -3.54 -0.58
C LEU A 198 35.51 -4.00 -0.91
N ARG A 199 36.51 -3.10 -0.87
CA ARG A 199 37.92 -3.46 -1.09
C ARG A 199 38.48 -4.33 0.02
N ASP A 200 38.12 -4.06 1.27
CA ASP A 200 38.56 -4.84 2.43
C ASP A 200 38.03 -6.29 2.39
N GLN A 201 36.87 -6.48 1.75
CA GLN A 201 36.29 -7.82 1.49
C GLN A 201 36.89 -8.49 0.24
N GLY A 202 37.89 -7.87 -0.40
CA GLY A 202 38.56 -8.39 -1.59
C GLY A 202 37.77 -8.22 -2.89
N ALA A 203 36.68 -7.44 -2.89
CA ALA A 203 35.91 -7.17 -4.09
C ALA A 203 36.60 -6.13 -4.97
N SER A 204 36.49 -6.29 -6.29
CA SER A 204 36.94 -5.28 -7.24
C SER A 204 35.96 -4.10 -7.22
N CYS A 205 36.39 -2.93 -6.75
CA CYS A 205 35.53 -1.74 -6.67
C CYS A 205 36.23 -0.51 -7.26
N LEU A 206 35.51 0.25 -8.10
CA LEU A 206 35.91 1.56 -8.61
C LEU A 206 35.05 2.64 -7.96
N HIS A 207 35.66 3.57 -7.22
CA HIS A 207 34.92 4.73 -6.71
C HIS A 207 34.82 5.83 -7.78
N VAL A 208 33.61 6.34 -7.96
CA VAL A 208 33.32 7.51 -8.77
C VAL A 208 32.96 8.65 -7.84
N ASP A 209 33.82 9.68 -7.81
CA ASP A 209 33.54 10.93 -7.13
C ASP A 209 32.51 11.74 -7.93
N TRP A 210 31.24 11.39 -7.72
CA TRP A 210 30.10 12.05 -8.33
C TRP A 210 29.43 13.01 -7.35
N LYS A 211 29.18 14.23 -7.82
CA LYS A 211 28.43 15.27 -7.10
C LYS A 211 27.37 15.85 -8.06
N PRO A 212 26.16 16.18 -7.59
CA PRO A 212 25.15 16.76 -8.47
C PRO A 212 25.65 18.06 -9.12
N PRO A 213 25.25 18.38 -10.37
CA PRO A 213 25.76 19.56 -11.10
C PRO A 213 25.46 20.92 -10.45
N ALA A 214 24.58 20.91 -9.44
CA ALA A 214 24.06 21.99 -8.60
C ALA A 214 24.84 22.40 -7.32
N GLY A 215 25.48 21.53 -6.55
CA GLY A 215 24.67 20.62 -5.74
C GLY A 215 23.90 21.29 -4.59
N GLY A 216 22.79 22.02 -4.77
CA GLY A 216 21.94 22.29 -5.93
C GLY A 216 20.78 23.22 -5.55
N ASP A 217 21.03 24.16 -4.64
CA ASP A 217 20.05 25.16 -4.20
C ASP A 217 20.76 26.49 -3.87
N GLU A 218 20.69 27.43 -4.82
CA GLU A 218 21.31 28.76 -4.72
C GLU A 218 20.77 29.58 -3.54
N ARG A 219 19.54 29.30 -3.11
CA ARG A 219 18.90 29.98 -1.99
C ARG A 219 19.54 29.55 -0.67
N LEU A 220 19.82 28.26 -0.49
CA LEU A 220 20.46 27.73 0.72
C LEU A 220 21.90 28.25 0.90
N LEU A 221 22.64 28.36 -0.22
CA LEU A 221 23.98 28.95 -0.25
C LEU A 221 23.98 30.41 0.21
N SER A 222 22.99 31.19 -0.23
CA SER A 222 22.87 32.61 0.15
C SER A 222 22.54 32.82 1.64
N VAL A 223 21.79 31.90 2.26
CA VAL A 223 21.40 31.96 3.68
C VAL A 223 22.58 31.60 4.58
N LEU A 224 23.37 30.59 4.23
CA LEU A 224 24.56 30.18 4.98
C LEU A 224 25.64 31.29 5.01
N ALA A 225 25.80 32.05 3.92
CA ALA A 225 26.76 33.15 3.84
C ALA A 225 26.44 34.31 4.81
N ARG A 226 25.15 34.63 5.01
CA ARG A 226 24.71 35.74 5.89
C ARG A 226 24.87 35.44 7.37
N LEU A 227 24.74 34.19 7.80
CA LEU A 227 24.89 33.76 9.20
C LEU A 227 26.33 33.88 9.72
N LYS A 228 27.34 33.66 8.85
CA LYS A 228 28.76 33.79 9.23
C LYS A 228 29.21 35.24 9.43
N ALA A 229 28.65 36.19 8.68
CA ALA A 229 29.04 37.59 8.75
C ALA A 229 28.53 38.34 10.00
N ALA A 230 27.48 37.83 10.66
CA ALA A 230 26.90 38.42 11.87
C ALA A 230 27.52 37.87 13.17
N SER A 231 28.46 36.93 13.06
CA SER A 231 29.07 36.21 14.19
C SER A 231 30.54 36.59 14.42
N GLY A 232 30.99 37.73 13.87
CA GLY A 232 32.35 38.27 13.99
C GLY A 232 32.33 39.76 14.28
#